data_AF-A0A8T5DW02-F1
#
_entry.id   AF-A0A8T5DW02-F1
#
_cell.length_a   1.000
_cell.length_b   1.000
_cell.length_c   1.000
_cell.angle_alpha   90.00
_cell.angle_beta   90.00
_cell.angle_gamma   90.00
#
_symmetry.space_group_name_H-M   'P 1'
#
loop_
_entity.id
_entity.type
_entity.pdbx_description
1 polymer ?
#
loop_
_entity_poly.entity_id
_entity_poly.type
_entity_poly.pdbx_seq_one_letter_code
_entity_poly.pdbx_strand_id
1 'polypeptide(L)'
;RKSNSLRITEISPRSVSGSPEWIEVLNPNDFAISLEGWSFSHISTSSPDTNILLKNGVLAGHSTTIFTGDELSQETGNATHIIDLGQSGFLGVGMISGLDDGGGIVKLSYTQLSEFRPVEIFRVEWGGDTGFFLTPGQTLEWNGNLPVSPSDWSIPTQSSPGN
;
A
#
# COMPACT_ATOMS: atom_id res chain seq x y z
N ARG A 1 8.42 -7.82 -22.05
CA ARG A 1 7.05 -7.36 -21.77
C ARG A 1 7.18 -5.98 -21.13
N LYS A 2 6.58 -4.93 -21.72
CA LYS A 2 6.63 -3.57 -21.16
C LYS A 2 6.00 -3.64 -19.75
N SER A 3 6.77 -3.21 -18.77
CA SER A 3 6.49 -3.33 -17.34
C SER A 3 5.43 -2.30 -16.92
N ASN A 4 4.15 -2.65 -17.07
CA ASN A 4 3.04 -1.92 -16.42
C ASN A 4 3.11 -2.19 -14.91
N SER A 5 4.15 -1.70 -14.23
CA SER A 5 4.30 -1.87 -12.80
C SER A 5 3.79 -0.64 -12.06
N LEU A 6 2.87 -0.87 -11.15
CA LEU A 6 2.58 0.05 -10.05
C LEU A 6 3.62 -0.19 -8.95
N ARG A 7 3.91 0.83 -8.15
CA ARG A 7 4.92 0.78 -7.08
C ARG A 7 4.33 1.29 -5.79
N ILE A 8 4.52 0.55 -4.70
CA ILE A 8 4.21 1.08 -3.36
C ILE A 8 5.34 2.03 -2.98
N THR A 9 5.02 3.25 -2.59
CA THR A 9 6.01 4.30 -2.28
C THR A 9 6.08 4.59 -0.79
N GLU A 10 4.94 4.58 -0.11
CA GLU A 10 4.87 4.77 1.33
C GLU A 10 3.70 3.97 1.91
N ILE A 11 3.84 3.47 3.14
CA ILE A 11 2.73 2.85 3.89
C ILE A 11 2.64 3.41 5.30
N SER A 12 1.41 3.56 5.79
CA SER A 12 1.11 3.71 7.21
C SER A 12 0.27 2.52 7.65
N PRO A 13 0.90 1.45 8.17
CA PRO A 13 0.17 0.30 8.67
C PRO A 13 -0.47 0.56 10.04
N ARG A 14 -0.27 1.76 10.61
CA ARG A 14 -0.66 2.05 11.98
C ARG A 14 -1.33 3.40 12.14
N SER A 15 -2.63 3.34 12.44
CA SER A 15 -3.48 4.47 12.79
C SER A 15 -3.06 5.11 14.14
N VAL A 16 -2.97 6.45 14.20
CA VAL A 16 -2.86 7.22 15.46
C VAL A 16 -4.12 8.02 15.66
N SER A 17 -4.69 7.99 16.86
CA SER A 17 -5.71 8.95 17.31
C SER A 17 -6.88 9.18 16.33
N GLY A 18 -7.23 8.17 15.53
CA GLY A 18 -8.30 8.25 14.53
C GLY A 18 -7.87 8.43 13.08
N SER A 19 -6.59 8.66 12.79
CA SER A 19 -6.08 8.61 11.40
C SER A 19 -6.24 7.20 10.83
N PRO A 20 -6.45 7.06 9.51
CA PRO A 20 -6.60 5.76 8.87
C PRO A 20 -5.26 5.11 8.55
N GLU A 21 -5.26 3.78 8.40
CA GLU A 21 -4.18 3.07 7.71
C GLU A 21 -4.22 3.41 6.22
N TRP A 22 -3.05 3.48 5.59
CA TRP A 22 -2.99 3.78 4.16
C TRP A 22 -1.77 3.20 3.46
N ILE A 23 -1.92 3.03 2.14
CA ILE A 23 -0.90 2.56 1.21
C ILE A 23 -0.87 3.55 0.05
N GLU A 24 0.29 4.14 -0.19
CA GLU A 24 0.52 4.98 -1.36
C GLU A 24 1.10 4.17 -2.52
N VAL A 25 0.54 4.40 -3.71
CA VAL A 25 0.94 3.74 -4.94
C VAL A 25 1.20 4.77 -6.04
N LEU A 26 2.38 4.68 -6.64
CA LEU A 26 2.75 5.42 -7.84
C LEU A 26 2.47 4.59 -9.10
N ASN A 27 1.83 5.22 -10.09
CA ASN A 27 1.85 4.78 -11.47
C ASN A 27 2.96 5.51 -12.25
N PRO A 28 4.16 4.90 -12.44
CA PRO A 28 5.28 5.55 -13.14
C PRO A 28 5.14 5.52 -14.67
N ASN A 29 4.05 4.97 -15.21
CA ASN A 29 3.88 4.77 -16.64
C ASN A 29 3.32 6.04 -17.30
N ASP A 30 3.64 6.24 -18.58
CA ASP A 30 3.08 7.37 -19.37
C ASP A 30 1.56 7.26 -19.61
N PHE A 31 1.00 6.08 -19.39
CA PHE A 31 -0.41 5.78 -19.66
C PHE A 31 -1.14 5.35 -18.40
N ALA A 32 -2.44 5.55 -18.44
CA ALA A 32 -3.32 5.10 -17.38
C ALA A 32 -3.35 3.56 -17.28
N ILE A 33 -3.47 3.04 -16.06
CA ILE A 33 -3.58 1.62 -15.75
C ILE A 33 -4.96 1.33 -15.17
N SER A 34 -5.67 0.36 -15.73
CA SER A 34 -6.87 -0.21 -15.10
C SER A 34 -6.47 -0.97 -13.84
N LEU A 35 -7.23 -0.79 -12.77
CA LEU A 35 -7.07 -1.55 -11.52
C LEU A 35 -7.68 -2.95 -11.59
N GLU A 36 -8.43 -3.28 -12.65
CA GLU A 36 -8.96 -4.64 -12.83
C GLU A 36 -7.81 -5.67 -12.85
N GLY A 37 -7.91 -6.68 -11.99
CA GLY A 37 -6.91 -7.75 -11.86
C GLY A 37 -5.76 -7.42 -10.89
N TRP A 38 -5.67 -6.18 -10.39
CA TRP A 38 -4.75 -5.82 -9.32
C TRP A 38 -5.31 -6.23 -7.96
N SER A 39 -4.43 -6.61 -7.04
CA SER A 39 -4.81 -6.96 -5.69
C SER A 39 -3.75 -6.56 -4.66
N PHE A 40 -4.22 -6.32 -3.45
CA PHE A 40 -3.35 -6.31 -2.28
C PHE A 40 -3.55 -7.59 -1.49
N SER A 41 -2.46 -8.12 -0.94
CA SER A 41 -2.50 -9.13 0.11
C SER A 41 -1.68 -8.67 1.29
N HIS A 42 -2.21 -8.87 2.48
CA HIS A 42 -1.51 -8.66 3.73
C HIS A 42 -1.28 -10.01 4.42
N ILE A 43 -0.02 -10.30 4.73
CA ILE A 43 0.40 -11.46 5.51
C ILE A 43 0.83 -10.94 6.87
N SER A 44 0.13 -11.36 7.92
CA SER A 44 0.35 -10.90 9.28
C SER A 44 1.03 -11.96 10.12
N THR A 45 1.79 -11.51 11.13
CA THR A 45 2.39 -12.41 12.12
C THR A 45 1.48 -12.71 13.30
N SER A 46 0.44 -11.89 13.53
CA SER A 46 -0.42 -11.98 14.72
C SER A 46 -1.94 -12.04 14.42
N SER A 47 -2.34 -11.86 13.16
CA SER A 47 -3.72 -11.88 12.68
C SER A 47 -3.85 -12.72 11.40
N PRO A 48 -5.07 -13.12 10.99
CA PRO A 48 -5.26 -13.86 9.75
C PRO A 48 -4.86 -13.03 8.51
N ASP A 49 -4.25 -13.69 7.53
CA ASP A 49 -3.95 -13.08 6.24
C ASP A 49 -5.22 -12.55 5.56
N THR A 50 -5.11 -11.37 4.92
CA THR A 50 -6.21 -10.74 4.20
C THR A 50 -5.82 -10.46 2.75
N ASN A 51 -6.82 -10.40 1.87
CA ASN A 51 -6.63 -10.10 0.45
C ASN A 51 -7.80 -9.29 -0.06
N ILE A 52 -7.51 -8.33 -0.94
CA ILE A 52 -8.50 -7.57 -1.69
C ILE A 52 -8.16 -7.53 -3.18
N LEU A 53 -9.14 -7.90 -4.00
CA LEU A 53 -9.11 -7.70 -5.44
C LEU A 53 -9.70 -6.33 -5.77
N LEU A 54 -8.93 -5.50 -6.46
CA LEU A 54 -9.40 -4.24 -7.04
C LEU A 54 -10.20 -4.58 -8.31
N LYS A 55 -11.49 -4.27 -8.29
CA LYS A 55 -12.44 -4.68 -9.35
C LYS A 55 -12.67 -3.61 -10.41
N ASN A 56 -12.38 -2.36 -10.08
CA ASN A 56 -12.62 -1.21 -10.93
C ASN A 56 -11.66 -0.07 -10.57
N GLY A 57 -11.68 0.99 -11.36
CA GLY A 57 -10.81 2.15 -11.20
C GLY A 57 -9.71 2.20 -12.24
N VAL A 58 -9.21 3.42 -12.47
CA VAL A 58 -8.15 3.70 -13.44
C VAL A 58 -7.20 4.69 -12.79
N LEU A 59 -5.92 4.37 -12.75
CA LEU A 59 -4.87 5.28 -12.27
C LEU A 59 -4.23 5.95 -13.47
N ALA A 60 -4.31 7.28 -13.56
CA ALA A 60 -3.66 8.05 -14.62
C ALA A 60 -2.14 7.79 -14.69
N GLY A 61 -1.52 8.07 -15.84
CA GLY A 61 -0.06 8.00 -15.96
C GLY A 61 0.61 9.05 -15.08
N HIS A 62 1.79 8.73 -14.53
CA HIS A 62 2.54 9.59 -13.60
C HIS A 62 1.75 10.05 -12.37
N SER A 63 0.74 9.29 -11.94
CA SER A 63 -0.14 9.66 -10.84
C SER A 63 0.23 8.95 -9.54
N THR A 64 0.11 9.66 -8.42
CA THR A 64 0.14 9.08 -7.06
C THR A 64 -1.28 8.80 -6.59
N THR A 65 -1.49 7.64 -5.96
CA THR A 65 -2.79 7.19 -5.44
C THR A 65 -2.65 6.77 -3.99
N ILE A 66 -3.56 7.23 -3.13
CA ILE A 66 -3.66 6.77 -1.75
C ILE A 66 -4.83 5.79 -1.63
N PHE A 67 -4.54 4.57 -1.21
CA PHE A 67 -5.53 3.64 -0.69
C PHE A 67 -5.62 3.84 0.81
N THR A 68 -6.81 4.06 1.37
CA THR A 68 -6.98 4.44 2.78
C THR A 68 -8.11 3.67 3.46
N GLY A 69 -8.03 3.50 4.78
CA GLY A 69 -9.11 2.96 5.61
C GLY A 69 -10.26 3.94 5.86
N ASP A 70 -10.07 5.23 5.59
CA ASP A 70 -11.14 6.25 5.67
C ASP A 70 -10.79 7.48 4.83
N GLU A 71 -11.50 7.69 3.72
CA GLU A 71 -11.28 8.84 2.81
C GLU A 71 -11.51 10.19 3.52
N LEU A 72 -12.40 10.25 4.51
CA LEU A 72 -12.80 11.52 5.13
C LEU A 72 -11.71 12.10 6.07
N SER A 73 -10.88 11.24 6.65
CA SER A 73 -9.83 11.64 7.60
C SER A 73 -8.40 11.51 7.06
N GLN A 74 -8.25 11.02 5.83
CA GLN A 74 -6.95 10.86 5.17
C GLN A 74 -6.35 12.21 4.75
N GLU A 75 -5.10 12.46 5.13
CA GLU A 75 -4.29 13.51 4.49
C GLU A 75 -3.91 13.08 3.07
N THR A 76 -4.15 13.93 2.08
CA THR A 76 -4.08 13.54 0.66
C THR A 76 -2.90 14.12 -0.10
N GLY A 77 -2.22 15.14 0.45
CA GLY A 77 -1.11 15.83 -0.23
C GLY A 77 -1.47 16.23 -1.67
N ASN A 78 -0.66 15.78 -2.63
CA ASN A 78 -0.88 15.96 -4.07
C ASN A 78 -1.36 14.68 -4.76
N ALA A 79 -1.88 13.69 -4.01
CA ALA A 79 -2.38 12.46 -4.59
C ALA A 79 -3.48 12.75 -5.63
N THR A 80 -3.38 12.10 -6.78
CA THR A 80 -4.33 12.26 -7.89
C THR A 80 -5.62 11.48 -7.64
N HIS A 81 -5.52 10.35 -6.94
CA HIS A 81 -6.67 9.50 -6.63
C HIS A 81 -6.63 9.10 -5.15
N ILE A 82 -7.81 9.06 -4.53
CA ILE A 82 -8.02 8.51 -3.20
C ILE A 82 -9.01 7.35 -3.34
N ILE A 83 -8.70 6.21 -2.75
CA ILE A 83 -9.52 4.99 -2.84
C ILE A 83 -9.74 4.44 -1.43
N ASP A 84 -10.98 4.46 -0.97
CA ASP A 84 -11.39 3.90 0.32
C ASP A 84 -11.44 2.35 0.27
N LEU A 85 -10.59 1.71 1.07
CA LEU A 85 -10.58 0.28 1.33
C LEU A 85 -11.06 -0.07 2.76
N GLY A 86 -11.49 0.91 3.56
CA GLY A 86 -12.05 0.70 4.89
C GLY A 86 -13.32 -0.13 4.87
N GLN A 87 -14.22 0.13 3.91
CA GLN A 87 -15.45 -0.65 3.76
C GLN A 87 -15.21 -2.12 3.42
N SER A 88 -14.04 -2.44 2.87
CA SER A 88 -13.65 -3.81 2.57
C SER A 88 -13.08 -4.56 3.78
N GLY A 89 -12.71 -3.83 4.83
CA GLY A 89 -11.98 -4.34 6.00
C GLY A 89 -10.50 -4.63 5.74
N PHE A 90 -9.96 -4.27 4.56
CA PHE A 90 -8.53 -4.46 4.27
C PHE A 90 -7.65 -3.43 4.98
N LEU A 91 -8.07 -2.17 5.03
CA LEU A 91 -7.39 -1.09 5.77
C LEU A 91 -8.25 -0.64 6.93
N GLY A 92 -7.60 -0.41 8.08
CA GLY A 92 -8.22 0.01 9.32
C GLY A 92 -8.33 1.53 9.49
N VAL A 93 -9.12 1.95 10.47
CA VAL A 93 -9.23 3.34 10.93
C VAL A 93 -9.41 3.36 12.45
N GLY A 94 -8.70 4.28 13.11
CA GLY A 94 -8.78 4.45 14.56
C GLY A 94 -8.31 3.20 15.32
N MET A 95 -9.25 2.48 15.95
CA MET A 95 -8.95 1.28 16.74
C MET A 95 -9.03 -0.02 15.95
N ILE A 96 -9.53 0.03 14.71
CA ILE A 96 -9.56 -1.13 13.82
C ILE A 96 -8.21 -1.17 13.11
N SER A 97 -7.49 -2.28 13.25
CA SER A 97 -6.24 -2.52 12.52
C SER A 97 -6.47 -3.56 11.43
N GLY A 98 -6.14 -3.19 10.19
CA GLY A 98 -6.15 -4.08 9.03
C GLY A 98 -4.77 -4.64 8.72
N LEU A 99 -3.72 -3.83 8.91
CA LEU A 99 -2.35 -4.17 8.56
C LEU A 99 -1.48 -4.71 9.71
N ASP A 100 -1.95 -4.79 10.96
CA ASP A 100 -1.18 -5.30 12.11
C ASP A 100 0.08 -4.48 12.48
N ASP A 101 0.17 -4.13 13.76
CA ASP A 101 1.23 -3.31 14.34
C ASP A 101 2.54 -4.10 14.61
N GLY A 102 2.45 -5.43 14.77
CA GLY A 102 3.57 -6.27 15.21
C GLY A 102 4.58 -6.63 14.11
N GLY A 103 4.16 -6.52 12.86
CA GLY A 103 4.92 -6.91 11.67
C GLY A 103 4.03 -7.58 10.65
N GLY A 104 4.24 -7.21 9.39
CA GLY A 104 3.41 -7.65 8.28
C GLY A 104 4.13 -7.48 6.95
N ILE A 105 3.54 -8.12 5.94
CA ILE A 105 3.96 -7.99 4.54
C ILE A 105 2.75 -7.55 3.74
N VAL A 106 2.85 -6.41 3.06
CA VAL A 106 1.89 -6.03 2.02
C VAL A 106 2.49 -6.30 0.66
N LYS A 107 1.73 -7.00 -0.18
CA LYS A 107 2.11 -7.28 -1.58
C LYS A 107 1.09 -6.65 -2.51
N LEU A 108 1.58 -5.92 -3.50
CA LEU A 108 0.81 -5.49 -4.66
C LEU A 108 1.06 -6.50 -5.78
N SER A 109 -0.02 -7.11 -6.26
CA SER A 109 0.05 -8.16 -7.28
C SER A 109 -0.88 -7.86 -8.45
N TYR A 110 -0.57 -8.46 -9.59
CA TYR A 110 -1.44 -8.45 -10.76
C TYR A 110 -1.75 -9.88 -11.21
N THR A 111 -3.03 -10.18 -11.42
CA THR A 111 -3.50 -11.44 -11.98
C THR A 111 -3.99 -11.20 -13.40
N GLN A 112 -3.31 -11.80 -14.39
CA GLN A 112 -3.74 -11.69 -15.77
C GLN A 112 -5.11 -12.36 -15.96
N LEU A 113 -5.95 -11.80 -16.85
CA LEU A 113 -7.24 -12.40 -17.19
C LEU A 113 -7.05 -13.87 -17.59
N SER A 114 -7.92 -14.74 -17.04
CA SER A 114 -7.88 -16.19 -17.22
C SER A 114 -6.70 -16.92 -16.57
N GLU A 115 -5.89 -16.24 -15.77
CA GLU A 115 -4.96 -16.85 -14.83
C GLU A 115 -5.57 -16.87 -13.42
N PHE A 116 -5.12 -17.82 -12.59
CA PHE A 116 -5.54 -17.93 -11.19
C PHE A 116 -4.40 -17.65 -10.21
N ARG A 117 -3.19 -17.38 -10.73
CA ARG A 117 -2.00 -17.12 -9.92
C ARG A 117 -1.61 -15.65 -10.05
N PRO A 118 -1.67 -14.87 -8.95
CA PRO A 118 -1.18 -13.50 -8.96
C PRO A 118 0.34 -13.48 -9.15
N VAL A 119 0.83 -12.52 -9.94
CA VAL A 119 2.24 -12.17 -10.04
C VAL A 119 2.51 -11.02 -9.06
N GLU A 120 3.41 -11.23 -8.11
CA GLU A 120 3.87 -10.19 -7.19
C GLU A 120 4.63 -9.12 -7.97
N ILE A 121 4.18 -7.87 -7.87
CA ILE A 121 4.77 -6.71 -8.56
C ILE A 121 5.59 -5.86 -7.59
N PHE A 122 5.10 -5.70 -6.37
CA PHE A 122 5.75 -4.91 -5.34
C PHE A 122 5.48 -5.49 -3.95
N ARG A 123 6.42 -5.29 -3.03
CA ARG A 123 6.35 -5.78 -1.66
C ARG A 123 6.95 -4.75 -0.70
N VAL A 124 6.30 -4.61 0.45
CA VAL A 124 6.81 -3.93 1.63
C VAL A 124 6.66 -4.86 2.83
N GLU A 125 7.62 -4.82 3.75
CA GLU A 125 7.66 -5.68 4.93
C GLU A 125 8.20 -4.88 6.12
N TRP A 126 7.62 -5.12 7.30
CA TRP A 126 8.04 -4.51 8.56
C TRP A 126 7.92 -5.50 9.71
N GLY A 127 8.51 -5.13 10.85
CA GLY A 127 8.64 -6.00 12.02
C GLY A 127 9.60 -7.18 11.77
N GLY A 128 9.54 -8.17 12.65
CA GLY A 128 10.41 -9.36 12.57
C GLY A 128 11.89 -9.01 12.42
N ASP A 129 12.55 -9.61 11.45
CA ASP A 129 13.99 -9.43 11.19
C ASP A 129 14.30 -8.22 10.28
N THR A 130 13.29 -7.48 9.81
CA THR A 130 13.52 -6.28 8.98
C THR A 130 14.16 -5.13 9.75
N GLY A 131 14.04 -5.12 11.07
CA GLY A 131 14.45 -4.01 11.92
C GLY A 131 13.49 -2.81 11.91
N PHE A 132 12.43 -2.84 11.12
CA PHE A 132 11.42 -1.78 11.07
C PHE A 132 10.30 -2.03 12.08
N PHE A 133 10.48 -1.59 13.32
CA PHE A 133 9.45 -1.66 14.36
C PHE A 133 8.69 -0.33 14.45
N LEU A 134 7.57 -0.25 13.73
CA LEU A 134 6.79 0.98 13.62
C LEU A 134 6.01 1.30 14.89
N THR A 135 6.17 2.53 15.38
CA THR A 135 5.29 3.11 16.39
C THR A 135 4.07 3.76 15.73
N PRO A 136 2.98 4.04 16.49
CA PRO A 136 1.80 4.68 15.92
C PRO A 136 2.14 5.93 15.12
N GLY A 137 1.70 5.98 13.86
CA GLY A 137 1.81 7.16 12.99
C GLY A 137 3.12 7.25 12.24
N GLN A 138 4.06 6.35 12.51
CA GLN A 138 5.21 6.18 11.66
C GLN A 138 4.81 5.46 10.37
N THR A 139 5.46 5.87 9.30
CA THR A 139 5.34 5.27 7.99
C THR A 139 6.61 4.52 7.62
N LEU A 140 6.52 3.78 6.54
CA LEU A 140 7.64 3.15 5.87
C LEU A 140 7.67 3.69 4.44
N GLU A 141 8.77 4.33 4.06
CA GLU A 141 8.94 5.01 2.78
C GLU A 141 10.06 4.33 1.96
N TRP A 142 9.79 4.13 0.67
CA TRP A 142 10.73 3.57 -0.29
C TRP A 142 11.56 4.66 -0.98
N ASN A 143 12.88 4.47 -1.07
CA ASN A 143 13.82 5.45 -1.59
C ASN A 143 13.89 5.59 -3.13
N GLY A 144 13.09 4.83 -3.88
CA GLY A 144 13.04 4.89 -5.35
C GLY A 144 13.96 3.92 -6.10
N ASN A 145 14.82 3.16 -5.42
CA ASN A 145 15.78 2.27 -6.07
C ASN A 145 15.15 0.98 -6.61
N LEU A 146 15.56 0.60 -7.82
CA LEU A 146 15.18 -0.66 -8.47
C LEU A 146 16.40 -1.52 -8.79
N PRO A 147 16.34 -2.86 -8.62
CA PRO A 147 15.22 -3.62 -8.06
C PRO A 147 15.05 -3.33 -6.56
N VAL A 148 13.81 -3.37 -6.07
CA VAL A 148 13.49 -3.08 -4.66
C VAL A 148 14.14 -4.13 -3.76
N SER A 149 14.80 -3.66 -2.72
CA SER A 149 15.34 -4.49 -1.64
C SER A 149 14.83 -4.01 -0.28
N PRO A 150 14.89 -4.83 0.79
CA PRO A 150 14.53 -4.40 2.13
C PRO A 150 15.32 -3.18 2.62
N SER A 151 16.57 -2.99 2.16
CA SER A 151 17.40 -1.81 2.51
C SER A 151 16.99 -0.52 1.80
N ASP A 152 16.07 -0.58 0.84
CA ASP A 152 15.55 0.60 0.15
C ASP A 152 14.40 1.28 0.90
N TRP A 153 14.01 0.72 2.04
CA TRP A 153 12.96 1.23 2.89
C TRP A 153 13.55 1.95 4.11
N SER A 154 12.84 2.96 4.59
CA SER A 154 13.23 3.66 5.82
C SER A 154 12.00 4.22 6.54
N ILE A 155 12.16 4.53 7.83
CA ILE A 155 11.15 5.23 8.60
C ILE A 155 11.48 6.73 8.51
N PRO A 156 10.68 7.53 7.77
CA PRO A 156 10.96 8.95 7.64
C PRO A 156 10.66 9.69 8.95
N THR A 157 11.21 10.90 9.09
CA THR A 157 10.96 11.74 10.28
C THR A 157 9.54 12.30 10.33
N GLN A 158 8.88 12.41 9.17
CA GLN A 158 7.49 12.82 9.00
C GLN A 158 6.91 12.01 7.85
N SER A 159 5.65 11.61 7.96
CA SER A 159 4.92 10.97 6.86
C SER A 159 4.67 11.95 5.72
N SER A 160 4.61 11.45 4.49
CA SER A 160 4.43 12.28 3.29
C SER A 160 3.34 11.76 2.35
N PRO A 161 2.08 11.57 2.83
CA PRO A 161 1.02 11.08 1.98
C PRO A 161 0.76 12.01 0.79
N GLY A 162 0.81 11.45 -0.41
CA GLY A 162 0.53 12.11 -1.68
C GLY A 162 1.68 12.91 -2.24
N ASN A 163 2.93 12.61 -1.89
CA ASN A 163 4.11 13.37 -2.33
C ASN A 163 4.73 12.82 -3.64
#